data_AF-A0A662TL79-F1
#
_entry.id   AF-A0A662TL79-F1
#
_cell.length_a   1.000
_cell.length_b   1.000
_cell.length_c   1.000
_cell.angle_alpha   90.00
_cell.angle_beta   90.00
_cell.angle_gamma   90.00
#
_symmetry.space_group_name_H-M   'P 1'
#
loop_
_entity.id
_entity.type
_entity.pdbx_description
1 polymer ?
#
loop_
_entity_poly.entity_id
_entity_poly.type
_entity_poly.pdbx_seq_one_letter_code
_entity_poly.pdbx_strand_id
1 'polypeptide(L)'
;MKKASIISDVLDVSMLASKVLSMFPPEVIADELIKIGRLDIIVEFIDELYKMEILDEYIAGILSSMDRDALEKIIKRAKAPRLIVRLWEILDDLYHIEPLDDILEMISENIGKEQILKRIIEEIKNVEIDQITLSTYIDILSFRDVTLARNILNEIGLENILKLVKRTMPMHDFVDMITLAYTIGVADKELAEKLLQRIGIEDIVSMIRETDFPSTMTFLLVMDDILEISENIWEKLISDYRVIEKFKSLIDEETDLTLLVGDAVSLLSPRMKKYLITNIDSKRIIEEIDYLLSVEDYPSLAFTWLTIVKYYAPEAMKTTILKKLTEKNALDKLENALSESMEIFEFMTILYCMHAIDPRRCRKAAKENFDKLYQLLKEARFPEDIIESLLVIDPRLYKSIRERISEDIL
;
A
#
# COMPACT_ATOMS: atom_id res chain seq x y z
N MET A 1 -31.13 -4.58 -27.12
CA MET A 1 -31.84 -5.80 -27.56
C MET A 1 -31.19 -6.54 -28.75
N LYS A 2 -30.48 -5.92 -29.71
CA LYS A 2 -29.75 -6.66 -30.76
C LYS A 2 -28.36 -7.23 -30.36
N LYS A 3 -27.72 -6.70 -29.31
CA LYS A 3 -26.38 -7.16 -28.84
C LYS A 3 -26.45 -8.49 -28.05
N ALA A 4 -27.34 -8.58 -27.06
CA ALA A 4 -27.53 -9.79 -26.23
C ALA A 4 -27.87 -11.07 -27.01
N SER A 5 -28.57 -10.95 -28.15
CA SER A 5 -28.97 -12.10 -28.98
C SER A 5 -27.80 -12.77 -29.71
N ILE A 6 -26.72 -12.04 -30.03
CA ILE A 6 -25.56 -12.64 -30.71
C ILE A 6 -24.72 -13.43 -29.70
N ILE A 7 -24.64 -12.96 -28.46
CA ILE A 7 -23.84 -13.58 -27.40
C ILE A 7 -24.54 -14.84 -26.85
N SER A 8 -25.87 -14.88 -26.80
CA SER A 8 -26.60 -16.09 -26.36
C SER A 8 -26.52 -17.27 -27.34
N ASP A 9 -26.31 -16.99 -28.64
CA ASP A 9 -26.30 -17.99 -29.71
C ASP A 9 -24.90 -18.59 -29.95
N VAL A 10 -23.85 -18.03 -29.35
CA VAL A 10 -22.49 -18.58 -29.40
C VAL A 10 -22.27 -19.49 -28.19
N LEU A 11 -22.56 -20.78 -28.37
CA LEU A 11 -22.42 -21.83 -27.36
C LEU A 11 -20.99 -22.40 -27.23
N ASP A 12 -20.04 -21.94 -28.05
CA ASP A 12 -18.66 -22.44 -28.10
C ASP A 12 -17.65 -21.31 -27.85
N VAL A 13 -16.89 -21.43 -26.76
CA VAL A 13 -15.96 -20.40 -26.27
C VAL A 13 -14.80 -20.15 -27.24
N SER A 14 -14.42 -21.18 -28.01
CA SER A 14 -13.41 -21.06 -29.06
C SER A 14 -13.86 -20.15 -30.23
N MET A 15 -15.18 -20.07 -30.48
CA MET A 15 -15.76 -19.13 -31.45
C MET A 15 -15.94 -17.72 -30.87
N LEU A 16 -16.14 -17.59 -29.56
CA LEU A 16 -16.21 -16.29 -28.87
C LEU A 16 -14.87 -15.54 -28.96
N ALA A 17 -13.75 -16.20 -28.66
CA ALA A 17 -12.43 -15.57 -28.70
C ALA A 17 -11.98 -15.18 -30.12
N SER A 18 -12.21 -16.01 -31.13
CA SER A 18 -11.71 -15.74 -32.50
C SER A 18 -12.59 -14.83 -33.37
N LYS A 19 -13.93 -14.85 -33.20
CA LYS A 19 -14.85 -14.03 -34.01
C LYS A 19 -15.42 -12.83 -33.27
N VAL A 20 -15.73 -12.95 -31.98
CA VAL A 20 -16.47 -11.92 -31.23
C VAL A 20 -15.55 -10.81 -30.72
N LEU A 21 -14.28 -11.11 -30.42
CA LEU A 21 -13.27 -10.09 -30.07
C LEU A 21 -13.01 -9.07 -31.18
N SER A 22 -13.21 -9.45 -32.45
CA SER A 22 -13.14 -8.52 -33.58
C SER A 22 -14.35 -7.57 -33.69
N MET A 23 -15.42 -7.84 -32.94
CA MET A 23 -16.70 -7.13 -33.01
C MET A 23 -17.04 -6.37 -31.73
N PHE A 24 -16.57 -6.83 -30.58
CA PHE A 24 -16.82 -6.23 -29.27
C PHE A 24 -15.58 -6.31 -28.37
N PRO A 25 -15.30 -5.28 -27.56
CA PRO A 25 -14.29 -5.34 -26.52
C PRO A 25 -14.59 -6.48 -25.52
N PRO A 26 -13.56 -7.17 -24.96
CA PRO A 26 -13.75 -8.25 -24.00
C PRO A 26 -14.62 -7.90 -22.79
N GLU A 27 -14.56 -6.67 -22.31
CA GLU A 27 -15.34 -6.16 -21.17
C GLU A 27 -16.83 -6.14 -21.49
N VAL A 28 -17.19 -5.76 -22.72
CA VAL A 28 -18.59 -5.73 -23.19
C VAL A 28 -19.15 -7.15 -23.30
N ILE A 29 -18.29 -8.10 -23.69
CA ILE A 29 -18.66 -9.52 -23.77
C ILE A 29 -18.85 -10.08 -22.35
N ALA A 30 -17.92 -9.79 -21.43
CA ALA A 30 -18.02 -10.21 -20.04
C ALA A 30 -19.28 -9.65 -19.35
N ASP A 31 -19.54 -8.35 -19.48
CA ASP A 31 -20.74 -7.68 -18.93
C ASP A 31 -22.04 -8.33 -19.42
N GLU A 32 -22.13 -8.67 -20.71
CA GLU A 32 -23.29 -9.39 -21.25
C GLU A 32 -23.37 -10.83 -20.74
N LEU A 33 -22.26 -11.56 -20.64
CA LEU A 33 -22.23 -12.92 -20.08
C LEU A 33 -22.66 -12.94 -18.61
N ILE A 34 -22.30 -11.92 -17.83
CA ILE A 34 -22.71 -11.73 -16.44
C ILE A 34 -24.22 -11.48 -16.39
N LYS A 35 -24.74 -10.55 -17.22
CA LYS A 35 -26.18 -10.24 -17.30
C LYS A 35 -27.05 -11.44 -17.64
N ILE A 36 -26.54 -12.36 -18.47
CA ILE A 36 -27.26 -13.60 -18.82
C ILE A 36 -26.95 -14.78 -17.89
N GLY A 37 -26.15 -14.57 -16.83
CA GLY A 37 -25.84 -15.57 -15.81
C GLY A 37 -24.94 -16.73 -16.28
N ARG A 38 -24.21 -16.57 -17.39
CA ARG A 38 -23.33 -17.60 -17.98
C ARG A 38 -21.90 -17.51 -17.43
N LEU A 39 -21.79 -17.59 -16.10
CA LEU A 39 -20.50 -17.57 -15.39
C LEU A 39 -19.59 -18.77 -15.72
N ASP A 40 -20.16 -19.87 -16.21
CA ASP A 40 -19.42 -21.01 -16.76
C ASP A 40 -18.60 -20.63 -18.00
N ILE A 41 -19.18 -19.83 -18.90
CA ILE A 41 -18.51 -19.33 -20.11
C ILE A 41 -17.47 -18.27 -19.78
N ILE A 42 -17.71 -17.43 -18.76
CA ILE A 42 -16.77 -16.36 -18.38
C ILE A 42 -15.41 -16.91 -17.96
N VAL A 43 -15.38 -18.01 -17.21
CA VAL A 43 -14.12 -18.66 -16.80
C VAL A 43 -13.33 -19.12 -18.03
N GLU A 44 -14.00 -19.76 -18.98
CA GLU A 44 -13.38 -20.24 -20.21
C GLU A 44 -12.98 -19.08 -21.15
N PHE A 45 -13.76 -18.00 -21.16
CA PHE A 45 -13.49 -16.79 -21.93
C PHE A 45 -12.23 -16.06 -21.41
N ILE A 46 -12.10 -15.93 -20.10
CA ILE A 46 -10.90 -15.36 -19.47
C ILE A 46 -9.66 -16.23 -19.75
N ASP A 47 -9.79 -17.56 -19.68
CA ASP A 47 -8.71 -18.49 -20.02
C ASP A 47 -8.26 -18.34 -21.49
N GLU A 48 -9.19 -18.03 -22.40
CA GLU A 48 -8.87 -17.83 -23.80
C GLU A 48 -8.23 -16.47 -24.09
N LEU A 49 -8.69 -15.39 -23.44
CA LEU A 49 -8.00 -14.09 -23.46
C LEU A 49 -6.56 -14.20 -22.97
N TYR A 50 -6.33 -15.05 -21.97
CA TYR A 50 -5.00 -15.33 -21.47
C TYR A 50 -4.11 -16.03 -22.49
N LYS A 51 -4.61 -17.09 -23.13
CA LYS A 51 -3.88 -17.79 -24.21
C LYS A 51 -3.57 -16.89 -25.40
N MET A 52 -4.34 -15.81 -25.57
CA MET A 52 -4.14 -14.80 -26.58
C MET A 52 -3.20 -13.67 -26.14
N GLU A 53 -2.65 -13.71 -24.92
CA GLU A 53 -1.73 -12.71 -24.35
C GLU A 53 -2.35 -11.29 -24.26
N ILE A 54 -3.68 -11.18 -24.22
CA ILE A 54 -4.41 -9.90 -24.15
C ILE A 54 -5.19 -9.73 -22.86
N LEU A 55 -5.20 -10.74 -21.97
CA LEU A 55 -5.99 -10.69 -20.75
C LEU A 55 -5.66 -9.46 -19.90
N ASP A 56 -4.38 -9.15 -19.77
CA ASP A 56 -3.88 -8.08 -18.89
C ASP A 56 -4.41 -6.70 -19.31
N GLU A 57 -4.70 -6.50 -20.61
CA GLU A 57 -5.28 -5.25 -21.12
C GLU A 57 -6.75 -5.05 -20.70
N TYR A 58 -7.46 -6.14 -20.41
CA TYR A 58 -8.93 -6.12 -20.32
C TYR A 58 -9.48 -6.62 -18.98
N ILE A 59 -8.68 -7.31 -18.18
CA ILE A 59 -9.13 -7.98 -16.96
C ILE A 59 -9.68 -7.00 -15.92
N ALA A 60 -9.06 -5.83 -15.73
CA ALA A 60 -9.56 -4.81 -14.82
C ALA A 60 -10.97 -4.35 -15.20
N GLY A 61 -11.21 -4.11 -16.50
CA GLY A 61 -12.52 -3.73 -17.01
C GLY A 61 -13.55 -4.86 -16.92
N ILE A 62 -13.16 -6.10 -17.20
CA ILE A 62 -13.98 -7.30 -16.99
C ILE A 62 -14.41 -7.43 -15.51
N LEU A 63 -13.48 -7.30 -14.57
CA LEU A 63 -13.73 -7.47 -13.14
C LEU A 63 -14.53 -6.31 -12.55
N SER A 64 -14.33 -5.07 -13.02
CA SER A 64 -15.13 -3.91 -12.59
C SER A 64 -16.64 -4.05 -12.87
N SER A 65 -17.00 -4.92 -13.83
CA SER A 65 -18.39 -5.23 -14.19
C SER A 65 -19.00 -6.37 -13.36
N MET A 66 -18.23 -7.04 -12.51
CA MET A 66 -18.66 -8.17 -11.69
C MET A 66 -19.08 -7.76 -10.29
N ASP A 67 -20.19 -8.32 -9.81
CA ASP A 67 -20.52 -8.29 -8.39
C ASP A 67 -19.77 -9.38 -7.61
N ARG A 68 -19.78 -9.27 -6.27
CA ARG A 68 -19.13 -10.22 -5.35
C ARG A 68 -19.56 -11.67 -5.60
N ASP A 69 -20.86 -11.89 -5.82
CA ASP A 69 -21.44 -13.22 -6.04
C ASP A 69 -20.96 -13.86 -7.36
N ALA A 70 -20.76 -13.05 -8.41
CA ALA A 70 -20.22 -13.49 -9.68
C ALA A 70 -18.73 -13.87 -9.55
N LEU A 71 -17.93 -13.01 -8.88
CA LEU A 71 -16.52 -13.28 -8.58
C LEU A 71 -16.36 -14.56 -7.77
N GLU A 72 -17.16 -14.74 -6.71
CA GLU A 72 -17.15 -15.94 -5.88
C GLU A 72 -17.39 -17.23 -6.69
N LYS A 73 -18.38 -17.20 -7.58
CA LYS A 73 -18.71 -18.34 -8.43
C LYS A 73 -17.64 -18.61 -9.48
N ILE A 74 -16.98 -17.57 -9.99
CA ILE A 74 -15.85 -17.68 -10.92
C ILE A 74 -14.66 -18.32 -10.21
N ILE A 75 -14.26 -17.81 -9.03
CA ILE A 75 -13.15 -18.35 -8.23
C ILE A 75 -13.40 -19.81 -7.86
N LYS A 76 -14.62 -20.16 -7.41
CA LYS A 76 -14.99 -21.55 -7.07
C LYS A 76 -14.94 -22.49 -8.27
N ARG A 77 -15.13 -21.98 -9.48
CA ARG A 77 -15.12 -22.72 -10.75
C ARG A 77 -13.76 -22.70 -11.45
N ALA A 78 -12.91 -21.72 -11.15
CA ALA A 78 -11.58 -21.58 -11.71
C ALA A 78 -10.74 -22.80 -11.34
N LYS A 79 -10.36 -23.59 -12.35
CA LYS A 79 -9.43 -24.71 -12.23
C LYS A 79 -8.01 -24.35 -12.71
N ALA A 80 -7.84 -23.12 -13.19
CA ALA A 80 -6.59 -22.58 -13.70
C ALA A 80 -5.90 -21.79 -12.58
N PRO A 81 -4.73 -22.24 -12.10
CA PRO A 81 -3.89 -21.49 -11.16
C PRO A 81 -3.67 -20.03 -11.57
N ARG A 82 -3.39 -19.80 -12.85
CA ARG A 82 -3.11 -18.46 -13.39
C ARG A 82 -4.29 -17.49 -13.29
N LEU A 83 -5.53 -17.98 -13.43
CA LEU A 83 -6.72 -17.15 -13.21
C LEU A 83 -6.85 -16.76 -11.73
N ILE A 84 -6.59 -17.70 -10.82
CA ILE A 84 -6.60 -17.43 -9.37
C ILE A 84 -5.54 -16.39 -9.01
N VAL A 85 -4.35 -16.47 -9.61
CA VAL A 85 -3.24 -15.51 -9.46
C VAL A 85 -3.59 -14.14 -9.99
N ARG A 86 -4.09 -14.04 -11.23
CA ARG A 86 -4.49 -12.75 -11.80
C ARG A 86 -5.64 -12.11 -11.03
N LEU A 87 -6.57 -12.92 -10.50
CA LEU A 87 -7.60 -12.42 -9.60
C LEU A 87 -7.00 -11.91 -8.29
N TRP A 88 -6.00 -12.60 -7.73
CA TRP A 88 -5.28 -12.15 -6.54
C TRP A 88 -4.61 -10.78 -6.76
N GLU A 89 -3.85 -10.62 -7.85
CA GLU A 89 -3.14 -9.36 -8.18
C GLU A 89 -4.09 -8.16 -8.30
N ILE A 90 -5.22 -8.34 -8.98
CA ILE A 90 -6.15 -7.23 -9.23
C ILE A 90 -6.95 -6.89 -7.97
N LEU A 91 -7.21 -7.89 -7.13
CA LEU A 91 -7.88 -7.66 -5.85
C LEU A 91 -6.94 -6.99 -4.85
N ASP A 92 -5.65 -7.33 -4.87
CA ASP A 92 -4.60 -6.62 -4.14
C ASP A 92 -4.56 -5.14 -4.57
N ASP A 93 -4.61 -4.82 -5.86
CA ASP A 93 -4.66 -3.42 -6.34
C ASP A 93 -5.95 -2.65 -5.95
N LEU A 94 -6.99 -3.32 -5.45
CA LEU A 94 -8.31 -2.75 -5.15
C LEU A 94 -8.59 -2.60 -3.63
N TYR A 95 -7.54 -2.40 -2.81
CA TYR A 95 -7.56 -2.24 -1.32
C TYR A 95 -8.62 -1.30 -0.69
N HIS A 96 -9.43 -0.59 -1.46
CA HIS A 96 -10.49 0.30 -0.95
C HIS A 96 -11.90 -0.32 -0.95
N ILE A 97 -12.06 -1.60 -1.27
CA ILE A 97 -13.37 -2.27 -1.33
C ILE A 97 -13.55 -3.18 -0.10
N GLU A 98 -14.41 -2.78 0.84
CA GLU A 98 -14.94 -3.65 1.91
C GLU A 98 -15.89 -4.71 1.29
N PRO A 99 -15.36 -5.78 0.67
CA PRO A 99 -15.07 -7.02 1.40
C PRO A 99 -13.87 -7.81 0.82
N LEU A 100 -12.73 -7.15 0.60
CA LEU A 100 -11.52 -7.77 0.02
C LEU A 100 -11.03 -9.00 0.81
N ASP A 101 -10.99 -8.93 2.14
CA ASP A 101 -10.51 -10.01 3.02
C ASP A 101 -11.27 -11.33 2.80
N ASP A 102 -12.60 -11.26 2.67
CA ASP A 102 -13.43 -12.44 2.43
C ASP A 102 -13.16 -13.06 1.05
N ILE A 103 -12.87 -12.23 0.04
CA ILE A 103 -12.57 -12.70 -1.32
C ILE A 103 -11.16 -13.33 -1.35
N LEU A 104 -10.18 -12.71 -0.69
CA LEU A 104 -8.84 -13.28 -0.52
C LEU A 104 -8.88 -14.60 0.25
N GLU A 105 -9.69 -14.69 1.31
CA GLU A 105 -9.93 -15.94 2.05
C GLU A 105 -10.50 -17.03 1.13
N MET A 106 -11.51 -16.70 0.32
CA MET A 106 -12.10 -17.64 -0.64
C MET A 106 -11.13 -18.08 -1.74
N ILE A 107 -10.28 -17.18 -2.23
CA ILE A 107 -9.22 -17.54 -3.18
C ILE A 107 -8.24 -18.50 -2.50
N SER A 108 -7.80 -18.18 -1.28
CA SER A 108 -6.95 -19.04 -0.45
C SER A 108 -7.56 -20.43 -0.23
N GLU A 109 -8.85 -20.54 0.09
CA GLU A 109 -9.57 -21.81 0.22
C GLU A 109 -9.55 -22.63 -1.07
N ASN A 110 -9.72 -21.98 -2.23
CA ASN A 110 -9.67 -22.66 -3.52
C ASN A 110 -8.25 -23.11 -3.86
N ILE A 111 -7.23 -22.29 -3.59
CA ILE A 111 -5.81 -22.71 -3.68
C ILE A 111 -5.55 -23.91 -2.78
N GLY A 112 -6.17 -23.94 -1.59
CA GLY A 112 -6.13 -25.05 -0.65
C GLY A 112 -6.63 -26.39 -1.18
N LYS A 113 -7.30 -26.43 -2.34
CA LYS A 113 -7.60 -27.69 -3.03
C LYS A 113 -6.29 -28.29 -3.52
N GLU A 114 -5.97 -29.48 -2.99
CA GLU A 114 -4.72 -30.22 -3.26
C GLU A 114 -4.32 -30.28 -4.74
N GLN A 115 -5.30 -30.36 -5.66
CA GLN A 115 -5.05 -30.36 -7.11
C GLN A 115 -4.59 -28.99 -7.67
N ILE A 116 -5.12 -27.88 -7.17
CA ILE A 116 -4.75 -26.52 -7.60
C ILE A 116 -3.38 -26.18 -7.04
N LEU A 117 -3.17 -26.45 -5.75
CA LEU A 117 -1.88 -26.31 -5.09
C LEU A 117 -0.78 -27.10 -5.82
N LYS A 118 -1.06 -28.36 -6.19
CA LYS A 118 -0.12 -29.18 -6.94
C LYS A 118 0.24 -28.58 -8.30
N ARG A 119 -0.73 -28.00 -9.02
CA ARG A 119 -0.48 -27.34 -10.31
C ARG A 119 0.34 -26.05 -10.15
N ILE A 120 0.05 -25.23 -9.13
CA ILE A 120 0.87 -24.06 -8.78
C ILE A 120 2.32 -24.49 -8.55
N ILE A 121 2.53 -25.53 -7.73
CA ILE A 121 3.87 -26.08 -7.46
C ILE A 121 4.55 -26.58 -8.74
N GLU A 122 3.82 -27.28 -9.61
CA GLU A 122 4.36 -27.76 -10.90
C GLU A 122 4.72 -26.60 -11.84
N GLU A 123 3.91 -25.54 -11.90
CA GLU A 123 4.22 -24.34 -12.68
C GLU A 123 5.44 -23.61 -12.13
N ILE A 124 5.55 -23.45 -10.81
CA ILE A 124 6.72 -22.85 -10.16
C ILE A 124 8.01 -23.64 -10.42
N LYS A 125 7.91 -24.98 -10.43
CA LYS A 125 9.04 -25.87 -10.75
C LYS A 125 9.46 -25.76 -12.21
N ASN A 126 8.59 -25.31 -13.10
CA ASN A 126 8.93 -25.00 -14.48
C ASN A 126 9.53 -23.58 -14.54
N VAL A 127 10.84 -23.49 -14.76
CA VAL A 127 11.65 -22.23 -14.79
C VAL A 127 11.34 -21.33 -16.02
N GLU A 128 10.13 -21.43 -16.55
CA GLU A 128 9.59 -20.61 -17.65
C GLU A 128 8.50 -19.65 -17.18
N ILE A 129 8.16 -19.63 -15.88
CA ILE A 129 7.31 -18.59 -15.32
C ILE A 129 8.11 -17.28 -15.19
N ASP A 130 7.47 -16.16 -15.52
CA ASP A 130 8.07 -14.84 -15.36
C ASP A 130 8.16 -14.45 -13.87
N GLN A 131 8.86 -13.35 -13.62
CA GLN A 131 9.17 -12.87 -12.28
C GLN A 131 7.93 -12.43 -11.49
N ILE A 132 6.99 -11.76 -12.13
CA ILE A 132 5.76 -11.27 -11.52
C ILE A 132 4.92 -12.48 -11.12
N THR A 133 4.70 -13.41 -12.05
CA THR A 133 3.99 -14.66 -11.79
C THR A 133 4.63 -15.47 -10.66
N LEU A 134 5.96 -15.57 -10.62
CA LEU A 134 6.67 -16.24 -9.52
C LEU A 134 6.45 -15.51 -8.18
N SER A 135 6.56 -14.19 -8.16
CA SER A 135 6.33 -13.38 -6.96
C SER A 135 4.94 -13.62 -6.40
N THR A 136 3.91 -13.46 -7.23
CA THR A 136 2.52 -13.67 -6.84
C THR A 136 2.27 -15.10 -6.37
N TYR A 137 2.84 -16.10 -7.04
CA TYR A 137 2.75 -17.49 -6.58
C TYR A 137 3.36 -17.71 -5.20
N ILE A 138 4.53 -17.14 -4.93
CA ILE A 138 5.16 -17.26 -3.61
C ILE A 138 4.31 -16.54 -2.57
N ASP A 139 3.79 -15.36 -2.89
CA ASP A 139 2.99 -14.57 -1.95
C ASP A 139 1.70 -15.30 -1.54
N ILE A 140 0.99 -15.84 -2.53
CA ILE A 140 -0.16 -16.71 -2.37
C ILE A 140 0.18 -17.93 -1.48
N LEU A 141 1.30 -18.59 -1.73
CA LEU A 141 1.71 -19.76 -0.97
C LEU A 141 2.09 -19.37 0.47
N SER A 142 2.76 -18.24 0.66
CA SER A 142 3.15 -17.70 1.96
C SER A 142 1.94 -17.37 2.82
N PHE A 143 0.90 -16.78 2.23
CA PHE A 143 -0.37 -16.52 2.90
C PHE A 143 -1.04 -17.80 3.41
N ARG A 144 -0.93 -18.89 2.64
CA ARG A 144 -1.52 -20.20 2.96
C ARG A 144 -0.69 -20.97 4.00
N ASP A 145 0.58 -21.16 3.70
CA ASP A 145 1.55 -21.92 4.50
C ASP A 145 2.98 -21.51 4.11
N VAL A 146 3.56 -20.63 4.92
CA VAL A 146 4.96 -20.19 4.83
C VAL A 146 5.95 -21.37 4.72
N THR A 147 5.70 -22.49 5.41
CA THR A 147 6.61 -23.65 5.37
C THR A 147 6.55 -24.33 4.00
N LEU A 148 5.38 -24.43 3.41
CA LEU A 148 5.20 -24.98 2.07
C LEU A 148 5.88 -24.09 1.02
N ALA A 149 5.64 -22.77 1.08
CA ALA A 149 6.29 -21.80 0.20
C ALA A 149 7.82 -21.93 0.25
N ARG A 150 8.38 -21.99 1.46
CA ARG A 150 9.80 -22.20 1.70
C ARG A 150 10.33 -23.52 1.11
N ASN A 151 9.60 -24.62 1.27
CA ASN A 151 10.03 -25.91 0.71
C ASN A 151 10.10 -25.88 -0.81
N ILE A 152 9.10 -25.27 -1.46
CA ILE A 152 9.06 -25.11 -2.92
C ILE A 152 10.22 -24.24 -3.38
N LEU A 153 10.47 -23.11 -2.74
CA LEU A 153 11.60 -22.22 -3.02
C LEU A 153 12.95 -22.95 -2.92
N ASN A 154 13.12 -23.78 -1.89
CA ASN A 154 14.32 -24.59 -1.72
C ASN A 154 14.47 -25.67 -2.81
N GLU A 155 13.36 -26.24 -3.30
CA GLU A 155 13.37 -27.20 -4.41
C GLU A 155 13.71 -26.56 -5.76
N ILE A 156 13.23 -25.33 -6.04
CA ILE A 156 13.63 -24.57 -7.25
C ILE A 156 15.15 -24.29 -7.20
N GLY A 157 15.62 -23.89 -6.02
CA GLY A 157 17.01 -23.53 -5.75
C GLY A 157 17.38 -22.13 -6.22
N LEU A 158 18.27 -21.49 -5.46
CA LEU A 158 18.72 -20.11 -5.66
C LEU A 158 19.21 -19.83 -7.09
N GLU A 159 19.95 -20.75 -7.71
CA GLU A 159 20.53 -20.56 -9.05
C GLU A 159 19.47 -20.50 -10.16
N ASN A 160 18.31 -21.15 -9.98
CA ASN A 160 17.22 -21.05 -10.96
C ASN A 160 16.40 -19.78 -10.75
N ILE A 161 16.16 -19.38 -9.49
CA ILE A 161 15.56 -18.07 -9.16
C ILE A 161 16.41 -16.94 -9.76
N LEU A 162 17.73 -17.00 -9.60
CA LEU A 162 18.67 -16.03 -10.19
C LEU A 162 18.64 -16.00 -11.72
N LYS A 163 18.43 -17.15 -12.38
CA LYS A 163 18.30 -17.17 -13.85
C LYS A 163 17.04 -16.47 -14.31
N LEU A 164 15.94 -16.55 -13.56
CA LEU A 164 14.72 -15.82 -13.86
C LEU A 164 14.99 -14.31 -13.78
N VAL A 165 15.54 -13.86 -12.65
CA VAL A 165 15.92 -12.45 -12.44
C VAL A 165 16.88 -11.94 -13.53
N LYS A 166 17.89 -12.73 -13.93
CA LYS A 166 18.86 -12.30 -14.96
C LYS A 166 18.34 -12.35 -16.40
N ARG A 167 17.33 -13.17 -16.70
CA ARG A 167 16.78 -13.33 -18.07
C ARG A 167 15.85 -12.18 -18.45
N THR A 168 15.23 -11.55 -17.47
CA THR A 168 14.22 -10.52 -17.65
C THR A 168 14.74 -9.10 -17.52
N MET A 169 16.04 -8.86 -17.30
CA MET A 169 16.58 -7.53 -16.99
C MET A 169 16.97 -6.66 -18.21
N PRO A 170 16.13 -5.70 -18.63
CA PRO A 170 16.51 -4.30 -18.79
C PRO A 170 16.66 -3.63 -17.41
N MET A 171 17.35 -2.50 -17.34
CA MET A 171 17.50 -1.69 -16.10
C MET A 171 16.16 -1.20 -15.49
N HIS A 172 15.02 -1.43 -16.15
CA HIS A 172 13.72 -0.91 -15.74
C HIS A 172 12.98 -1.78 -14.69
N ASP A 173 13.43 -3.01 -14.41
CA ASP A 173 12.69 -3.97 -13.56
C ASP A 173 13.33 -4.16 -12.16
N PHE A 174 14.13 -3.20 -11.69
CA PHE A 174 14.78 -3.26 -10.37
C PHE A 174 13.75 -3.33 -9.23
N VAL A 175 12.64 -2.59 -9.33
CA VAL A 175 11.55 -2.57 -8.35
C VAL A 175 10.99 -3.98 -8.18
N ASP A 176 10.56 -4.61 -9.27
CA ASP A 176 10.00 -5.95 -9.27
C ASP A 176 10.96 -6.98 -8.66
N MET A 177 12.27 -6.79 -8.83
CA MET A 177 13.27 -7.72 -8.32
C MET A 177 13.36 -7.63 -6.80
N ILE A 178 13.35 -6.41 -6.27
CA ILE A 178 13.31 -6.20 -4.83
C ILE A 178 11.98 -6.69 -4.26
N THR A 179 10.86 -6.44 -4.94
CA THR A 179 9.55 -6.99 -4.54
C THR A 179 9.59 -8.51 -4.49
N LEU A 180 10.10 -9.20 -5.51
CA LEU A 180 10.27 -10.65 -5.49
C LEU A 180 11.18 -11.09 -4.32
N ALA A 181 12.30 -10.40 -4.10
CA ALA A 181 13.21 -10.73 -3.00
C ALA A 181 12.52 -10.56 -1.63
N TYR A 182 11.69 -9.54 -1.47
CA TYR A 182 10.91 -9.29 -0.27
C TYR A 182 9.87 -10.38 -0.05
N THR A 183 9.09 -10.72 -1.08
CA THR A 183 8.11 -11.81 -1.05
C THR A 183 8.76 -13.16 -0.74
N ILE A 184 9.94 -13.45 -1.29
CA ILE A 184 10.74 -14.62 -0.89
C ILE A 184 11.13 -14.51 0.59
N GLY A 185 11.50 -13.31 1.06
CA GLY A 185 11.93 -13.05 2.44
C GLY A 185 10.84 -13.31 3.48
N VAL A 186 9.57 -13.11 3.12
CA VAL A 186 8.41 -13.51 3.94
C VAL A 186 8.43 -15.01 4.23
N ALA A 187 8.82 -15.83 3.25
CA ALA A 187 8.89 -17.28 3.39
C ALA A 187 10.24 -17.79 3.93
N ASP A 188 11.35 -17.25 3.41
CA ASP A 188 12.72 -17.66 3.66
C ASP A 188 13.68 -16.46 3.56
N LYS A 189 13.80 -15.72 4.68
CA LYS A 189 14.68 -14.55 4.80
C LYS A 189 16.15 -14.84 4.46
N GLU A 190 16.65 -16.04 4.78
CA GLU A 190 18.04 -16.41 4.47
C GLU A 190 18.26 -16.56 2.96
N LEU A 191 17.27 -17.13 2.25
CA LEU A 191 17.30 -17.24 0.79
C LEU A 191 17.22 -15.86 0.12
N ALA A 192 16.33 -14.98 0.58
CA ALA A 192 16.21 -13.61 0.09
C ALA A 192 17.51 -12.81 0.30
N GLU A 193 18.13 -12.93 1.47
CA GLU A 193 19.41 -12.29 1.73
C GLU A 193 20.52 -12.83 0.81
N LYS A 194 20.59 -14.14 0.59
CA LYS A 194 21.54 -14.74 -0.37
C LYS A 194 21.30 -14.24 -1.79
N LEU A 195 20.05 -14.01 -2.19
CA LEU A 195 19.70 -13.44 -3.49
C LEU A 195 20.31 -12.03 -3.64
N LEU A 196 20.05 -11.13 -2.69
CA LEU A 196 20.60 -9.78 -2.70
C LEU A 196 22.14 -9.77 -2.64
N GLN A 197 22.75 -10.63 -1.81
CA GLN A 197 24.20 -10.77 -1.75
C GLN A 197 24.82 -11.23 -3.07
N ARG A 198 24.10 -12.06 -3.82
CA ARG A 198 24.57 -12.62 -5.09
C ARG A 198 24.48 -11.65 -6.26
N ILE A 199 23.51 -10.74 -6.22
CA ILE A 199 23.47 -9.56 -7.09
C ILE A 199 24.66 -8.66 -6.76
N GLY A 200 24.88 -8.42 -5.46
CA GLY A 200 26.01 -7.64 -4.99
C GLY A 200 25.70 -6.15 -4.93
N ILE A 201 26.32 -5.49 -3.95
CA ILE A 201 25.99 -4.10 -3.59
C ILE A 201 26.28 -3.14 -4.74
N GLU A 202 27.40 -3.31 -5.45
CA GLU A 202 27.77 -2.40 -6.54
C GLU A 202 26.76 -2.46 -7.70
N ASP A 203 26.29 -3.65 -8.05
CA ASP A 203 25.27 -3.84 -9.07
C ASP A 203 23.93 -3.25 -8.62
N ILE A 204 23.55 -3.42 -7.34
CA ILE A 204 22.36 -2.78 -6.76
C ILE A 204 22.47 -1.26 -6.83
N VAL A 205 23.63 -0.68 -6.49
CA VAL A 205 23.84 0.76 -6.59
C VAL A 205 23.75 1.24 -8.04
N SER A 206 24.30 0.50 -9.01
CA SER A 206 24.15 0.84 -10.44
C SER A 206 22.68 0.86 -10.83
N MET A 207 21.94 -0.19 -10.48
CA MET A 207 20.51 -0.30 -10.79
C MET A 207 19.71 0.83 -10.17
N ILE A 208 19.93 1.18 -8.90
CA ILE A 208 19.25 2.31 -8.25
C ILE A 208 19.46 3.62 -9.03
N ARG A 209 20.67 3.87 -9.53
CA ARG A 209 20.96 5.10 -10.28
C ARG A 209 20.25 5.14 -11.62
N GLU A 210 20.19 3.99 -12.28
CA GLU A 210 19.68 3.84 -13.64
C GLU A 210 18.17 3.64 -13.69
N THR A 211 17.56 3.22 -12.58
CA THR A 211 16.12 3.04 -12.43
C THR A 211 15.42 4.40 -12.48
N ASP A 212 14.41 4.49 -13.34
CA ASP A 212 13.49 5.63 -13.39
C ASP A 212 12.35 5.36 -12.41
N PHE A 213 12.52 5.79 -11.15
CA PHE A 213 11.50 5.58 -10.13
C PHE A 213 10.29 6.48 -10.42
N PRO A 214 9.05 5.95 -10.43
CA PRO A 214 7.86 6.75 -10.66
C PRO A 214 7.62 7.86 -9.63
N SER A 215 8.14 7.69 -8.41
CA SER A 215 8.04 8.65 -7.31
C SER A 215 9.15 8.43 -6.27
N THR A 216 9.35 9.41 -5.39
CA THR A 216 10.21 9.24 -4.20
C THR A 216 9.65 8.14 -3.28
N MET A 217 8.34 7.99 -3.19
CA MET A 217 7.70 6.96 -2.36
C MET A 217 8.06 5.55 -2.82
N THR A 218 8.02 5.28 -4.13
CA THR A 218 8.42 3.99 -4.69
C THR A 218 9.87 3.66 -4.32
N PHE A 219 10.77 4.63 -4.42
CA PHE A 219 12.15 4.47 -3.98
C PHE A 219 12.25 4.12 -2.49
N LEU A 220 11.52 4.83 -1.62
CA LEU A 220 11.54 4.61 -0.17
C LEU A 220 11.03 3.22 0.20
N LEU A 221 9.95 2.75 -0.43
CA LEU A 221 9.40 1.41 -0.22
C LEU A 221 10.40 0.32 -0.62
N VAL A 222 11.00 0.43 -1.81
CA VAL A 222 12.05 -0.49 -2.27
C VAL A 222 13.24 -0.52 -1.30
N MET A 223 13.64 0.63 -0.78
CA MET A 223 14.71 0.71 0.22
C MET A 223 14.29 0.11 1.57
N ASP A 224 13.00 0.16 1.93
CA ASP A 224 12.48 -0.42 3.17
C ASP A 224 12.39 -1.95 3.06
N ASP A 225 11.98 -2.46 1.90
CA ASP A 225 12.01 -3.89 1.58
C ASP A 225 13.43 -4.45 1.71
N ILE A 226 14.44 -3.75 1.17
CA ILE A 226 15.85 -4.15 1.33
C ILE A 226 16.27 -4.16 2.80
N LEU A 227 15.83 -3.17 3.60
CA LEU A 227 16.10 -3.12 5.03
C LEU A 227 15.51 -4.34 5.76
N GLU A 228 14.26 -4.68 5.45
CA GLU A 228 13.55 -5.82 6.04
C GLU A 228 14.22 -7.15 5.67
N ILE A 229 14.76 -7.28 4.45
CA ILE A 229 15.51 -8.47 4.02
C ILE A 229 16.90 -8.52 4.66
N SER A 230 17.71 -7.47 4.49
CA SER A 230 19.11 -7.43 4.94
C SER A 230 19.55 -6.02 5.35
N GLU A 231 19.55 -5.79 6.66
CA GLU A 231 20.10 -4.58 7.30
C GLU A 231 21.54 -4.28 6.84
N ASN A 232 22.38 -5.31 6.71
CA ASN A 232 23.78 -5.14 6.31
C ASN A 232 23.95 -4.60 4.89
N ILE A 233 23.05 -4.98 3.97
CA ILE A 233 23.07 -4.45 2.60
C ILE A 233 22.52 -3.04 2.62
N TRP A 234 21.38 -2.83 3.29
CA TRP A 234 20.76 -1.52 3.42
C TRP A 234 21.72 -0.46 3.96
N GLU A 235 22.44 -0.74 5.04
CA GLU A 235 23.41 0.20 5.65
C GLU A 235 24.51 0.62 4.67
N LYS A 236 24.93 -0.28 3.79
CA LYS A 236 25.93 0.03 2.76
C LYS A 236 25.34 0.88 1.64
N LEU A 237 24.10 0.60 1.24
CA LEU A 237 23.40 1.40 0.22
C LEU A 237 23.15 2.83 0.70
N ILE A 238 22.60 3.02 1.89
CA ILE A 238 22.31 4.35 2.43
C ILE A 238 23.57 5.16 2.80
N SER A 239 24.74 4.51 2.81
CA SER A 239 26.04 5.16 2.97
C SER A 239 26.71 5.49 1.62
N ASP A 240 26.20 4.98 0.50
CA ASP A 240 26.73 5.25 -0.83
C ASP A 240 26.21 6.60 -1.34
N TYR A 241 27.13 7.49 -1.70
CA TYR A 241 26.78 8.85 -2.15
C TYR A 241 25.86 8.84 -3.38
N ARG A 242 25.94 7.83 -4.24
CA ARG A 242 25.16 7.74 -5.48
C ARG A 242 23.69 7.44 -5.20
N VAL A 243 23.42 6.62 -4.17
CA VAL A 243 22.07 6.32 -3.69
C VAL A 243 21.47 7.56 -3.02
N ILE A 244 22.27 8.26 -2.20
CA ILE A 244 21.85 9.53 -1.58
C ILE A 244 21.56 10.60 -2.64
N GLU A 245 22.39 10.71 -3.68
CA GLU A 245 22.15 11.64 -4.80
C GLU A 245 20.87 11.30 -5.57
N LYS A 246 20.63 10.01 -5.85
CA LYS A 246 19.37 9.58 -6.49
C LYS A 246 18.16 9.97 -5.64
N PHE A 247 18.20 9.69 -4.34
CA PHE A 247 17.14 10.07 -3.41
C PHE A 247 16.87 11.58 -3.41
N LYS A 248 17.93 12.40 -3.37
CA LYS A 248 17.80 13.87 -3.43
C LYS A 248 17.22 14.36 -4.75
N SER A 249 17.61 13.76 -5.87
CA SER A 249 17.04 14.08 -7.19
C SER A 249 15.54 13.86 -7.22
N LEU A 250 15.08 12.69 -6.74
CA LEU A 250 13.65 12.36 -6.70
C LEU A 250 12.85 13.35 -5.85
N ILE A 251 13.38 13.70 -4.67
CA ILE A 251 12.76 14.72 -3.81
C ILE A 251 12.73 16.07 -4.52
N ASP A 252 13.80 16.50 -5.18
CA ASP A 252 13.85 17.80 -5.87
C ASP A 252 12.94 17.87 -7.12
N GLU A 253 12.69 16.73 -7.77
CA GLU A 253 11.76 16.60 -8.90
C GLU A 253 10.29 16.63 -8.44
N GLU A 254 9.99 16.09 -7.25
CA GLU A 254 8.66 16.18 -6.66
C GLU A 254 8.34 17.62 -6.26
N THR A 255 7.47 18.26 -7.04
CA THR A 255 7.00 19.62 -6.78
C THR A 255 6.23 19.76 -5.48
N ASP A 256 5.70 18.66 -4.94
CA ASP A 256 4.86 18.66 -3.75
C ASP A 256 5.24 17.52 -2.80
N LEU A 257 5.87 17.86 -1.66
CA LEU A 257 6.15 16.88 -0.59
C LEU A 257 4.85 16.44 0.11
N THR A 258 3.72 17.10 -0.16
CA THR A 258 2.41 16.64 0.33
C THR A 258 2.10 15.24 -0.19
N LEU A 259 2.50 14.92 -1.43
CA LEU A 259 2.32 13.59 -2.04
C LEU A 259 3.21 12.52 -1.40
N LEU A 260 4.30 12.95 -0.76
CA LEU A 260 5.14 12.07 0.03
C LEU A 260 4.51 11.72 1.38
N VAL A 261 3.44 12.38 1.83
CA VAL A 261 2.90 12.20 3.18
C VAL A 261 1.40 11.90 3.20
N GLY A 262 1.05 10.88 3.97
CA GLY A 262 -0.28 10.30 4.08
C GLY A 262 -0.16 8.86 4.60
N ASP A 263 -1.14 8.01 4.29
CA ASP A 263 -1.14 6.59 4.68
C ASP A 263 0.14 5.87 4.23
N ALA A 264 0.74 6.27 3.11
CA ALA A 264 1.96 5.65 2.60
C ALA A 264 3.19 5.78 3.53
N VAL A 265 3.42 6.93 4.18
CA VAL A 265 4.52 7.05 5.15
C VAL A 265 4.23 6.30 6.43
N SER A 266 2.95 6.10 6.76
CA SER A 266 2.60 5.29 7.93
C SER A 266 3.16 3.86 7.81
N LEU A 267 3.22 3.32 6.57
CA LEU A 267 3.74 2.00 6.23
C LEU A 267 5.26 1.88 6.38
N LEU A 268 6.02 2.97 6.25
CA LEU A 268 7.48 2.93 6.34
C LEU A 268 7.97 2.52 7.74
N SER A 269 9.03 1.72 7.78
CA SER A 269 9.68 1.33 9.03
C SER A 269 10.21 2.56 9.80
N PRO A 270 10.37 2.48 11.14
CA PRO A 270 10.98 3.56 11.93
C PRO A 270 12.36 4.01 11.44
N ARG A 271 13.16 3.10 10.87
CA ARG A 271 14.49 3.42 10.33
C ARG A 271 14.37 4.16 9.00
N MET A 272 13.41 3.79 8.16
CA MET A 272 13.18 4.52 6.92
C MET A 272 12.61 5.92 7.17
N LYS A 273 11.68 6.06 8.12
CA LYS A 273 11.21 7.38 8.60
C LYS A 273 12.37 8.25 9.09
N LYS A 274 13.33 7.65 9.80
CA LYS A 274 14.55 8.33 10.23
C LYS A 274 15.46 8.70 9.06
N TYR A 275 15.67 7.80 8.10
CA TYR A 275 16.47 8.08 6.91
C TYR A 275 15.87 9.23 6.08
N LEU A 276 14.55 9.20 5.84
CA LEU A 276 13.78 10.25 5.19
C LEU A 276 14.03 11.61 5.85
N ILE A 277 13.74 11.72 7.16
CA ILE A 277 13.80 13.01 7.85
C ILE A 277 15.23 13.58 7.97
N THR A 278 16.26 12.73 8.03
CA THR A 278 17.65 13.19 8.12
C THR A 278 18.23 13.65 6.79
N ASN A 279 17.61 13.27 5.67
CA ASN A 279 18.11 13.56 4.32
C ASN A 279 17.30 14.64 3.59
N ILE A 280 16.19 15.10 4.16
CA ILE A 280 15.43 16.26 3.68
C ILE A 280 15.91 17.54 4.39
N ASP A 281 15.99 18.65 3.65
CA ASP A 281 16.26 19.96 4.24
C ASP A 281 15.13 20.38 5.20
N SER A 282 15.51 20.71 6.43
CA SER A 282 14.63 21.29 7.45
C SER A 282 13.81 22.47 6.93
N LYS A 283 14.37 23.31 6.04
CA LYS A 283 13.66 24.44 5.44
C LYS A 283 12.44 23.94 4.63
N ARG A 284 12.63 22.89 3.85
CA ARG A 284 11.59 22.30 3.00
C ARG A 284 10.48 21.68 3.85
N ILE A 285 10.85 20.98 4.93
CA ILE A 285 9.88 20.44 5.91
C ILE A 285 9.06 21.56 6.59
N ILE A 286 9.70 22.68 6.91
CA ILE A 286 9.00 23.83 7.51
C ILE A 286 8.01 24.44 6.52
N GLU A 287 8.43 24.63 5.26
CA GLU A 287 7.58 25.16 4.19
C GLU A 287 6.37 24.25 3.96
N GLU A 288 6.60 22.94 3.93
CA GLU A 288 5.57 21.92 3.77
C GLU A 288 4.55 21.93 4.92
N ILE A 289 5.00 21.85 6.18
CA ILE A 289 4.10 21.90 7.34
C ILE A 289 3.32 23.22 7.38
N ASP A 290 3.98 24.36 7.09
CA ASP A 290 3.31 25.67 7.09
C ASP A 290 2.26 25.81 5.98
N TYR A 291 2.51 25.19 4.82
CA TYR A 291 1.55 25.08 3.73
C TYR A 291 0.36 24.22 4.13
N LEU A 292 0.58 23.00 4.65
CA LEU A 292 -0.49 22.09 5.05
C LEU A 292 -1.37 22.67 6.17
N LEU A 293 -0.77 23.41 7.10
CA LEU A 293 -1.50 24.13 8.15
C LEU A 293 -2.26 25.37 7.65
N SER A 294 -2.07 25.78 6.39
CA SER A 294 -2.77 26.90 5.77
C SER A 294 -3.92 26.50 4.86
N VAL A 295 -4.06 25.20 4.58
CA VAL A 295 -5.14 24.65 3.75
C VAL A 295 -6.10 23.91 4.67
N GLU A 296 -7.39 24.26 4.62
CA GLU A 296 -8.43 23.79 5.55
C GLU A 296 -8.53 22.24 5.62
N ASP A 297 -8.24 21.54 4.51
CA ASP A 297 -8.47 20.08 4.40
C ASP A 297 -7.26 19.19 4.78
N TYR A 298 -6.09 19.74 5.09
CA TYR A 298 -4.85 18.95 5.34
C TYR A 298 -4.23 18.95 6.77
N PRO A 299 -4.95 19.24 7.88
CA PRO A 299 -4.39 19.10 9.23
C PRO A 299 -3.83 17.71 9.57
N SER A 300 -4.42 16.65 9.00
CA SER A 300 -3.97 15.26 9.20
C SER A 300 -2.58 15.00 8.61
N LEU A 301 -2.30 15.54 7.43
CA LEU A 301 -0.99 15.43 6.79
C LEU A 301 0.07 16.24 7.55
N ALA A 302 -0.29 17.45 8.00
CA ALA A 302 0.57 18.25 8.87
C ALA A 302 0.89 17.51 10.18
N PHE A 303 -0.11 16.81 10.75
CA PHE A 303 0.09 16.00 11.95
C PHE A 303 1.08 14.85 11.71
N THR A 304 0.98 14.17 10.57
CA THR A 304 1.92 13.10 10.19
C THR A 304 3.36 13.63 10.14
N TRP A 305 3.59 14.77 9.47
CA TRP A 305 4.91 15.41 9.45
C TRP A 305 5.41 15.78 10.85
N LEU A 306 4.56 16.41 11.66
CA LEU A 306 4.92 16.79 13.04
C LEU A 306 5.25 15.58 13.90
N THR A 307 4.56 14.46 13.70
CA THR A 307 4.84 13.18 14.34
C THR A 307 6.21 12.66 13.92
N ILE A 308 6.50 12.66 12.62
CA ILE A 308 7.80 12.22 12.11
C ILE A 308 8.93 13.08 12.69
N VAL A 309 8.76 14.40 12.69
CA VAL A 309 9.72 15.34 13.27
C VAL A 309 9.92 15.09 14.76
N LYS A 310 8.83 14.87 15.51
CA LYS A 310 8.87 14.69 16.96
C LYS A 310 9.66 13.45 17.38
N TYR A 311 9.48 12.34 16.66
CA TYR A 311 10.00 11.02 17.04
C TYR A 311 11.30 10.63 16.32
N TYR A 312 11.56 11.14 15.11
CA TYR A 312 12.68 10.67 14.29
C TYR A 312 13.70 11.75 13.93
N ALA A 313 13.35 13.04 13.97
CA ALA A 313 14.30 14.10 13.63
C ALA A 313 15.39 14.26 14.71
N PRO A 314 16.63 14.62 14.33
CA PRO A 314 17.65 15.05 15.28
C PRO A 314 17.18 16.24 16.13
N GLU A 315 17.53 16.27 17.41
CA GLU A 315 17.04 17.30 18.35
C GLU A 315 17.32 18.75 17.90
N ALA A 316 18.47 19.00 17.27
CA ALA A 316 18.80 20.31 16.71
C ALA A 316 17.86 20.72 15.57
N MET A 317 17.51 19.77 14.70
CA MET A 317 16.58 19.97 13.59
C MET A 317 15.16 20.19 14.11
N LYS A 318 14.70 19.34 15.04
CA LYS A 318 13.41 19.48 15.72
C LYS A 318 13.26 20.85 16.35
N THR A 319 14.25 21.30 17.12
CA THR A 319 14.24 22.63 17.74
C THR A 319 14.12 23.74 16.70
N THR A 320 14.84 23.61 15.57
CA THR A 320 14.80 24.58 14.47
C THR A 320 13.43 24.64 13.81
N ILE A 321 12.86 23.48 13.47
CA ILE A 321 11.54 23.36 12.85
C ILE A 321 10.46 23.97 13.75
N LEU A 322 10.39 23.54 15.01
CA LEU A 322 9.37 23.99 15.95
C LEU A 322 9.45 25.50 16.24
N LYS A 323 10.68 26.04 16.37
CA LYS A 323 10.90 27.48 16.51
C LYS A 323 10.38 28.23 15.27
N LYS A 324 10.68 27.75 14.06
CA LYS A 324 10.29 28.43 12.82
C LYS A 324 8.78 28.38 12.57
N LEU A 325 8.12 27.26 12.90
CA LEU A 325 6.67 27.15 12.85
C LEU A 325 5.99 28.14 13.81
N THR A 326 6.57 28.32 14.99
CA THR A 326 6.10 29.33 15.96
C THR A 326 6.26 30.76 15.38
N GLU A 327 7.41 31.07 14.76
CA GLU A 327 7.63 32.37 14.09
C GLU A 327 6.69 32.61 12.89
N LYS A 328 6.18 31.56 12.26
CA LYS A 328 5.23 31.60 11.14
C LYS A 328 3.76 31.64 11.59
N ASN A 329 3.49 31.83 12.89
CA ASN A 329 2.14 31.87 13.47
C ASN A 329 1.33 30.57 13.22
N ALA A 330 1.99 29.42 13.09
CA ALA A 330 1.31 28.14 12.88
C ALA A 330 0.31 27.81 14.00
N LEU A 331 0.64 28.16 15.24
CA LEU A 331 -0.25 27.98 16.39
C LEU A 331 -1.50 28.87 16.32
N ASP A 332 -1.40 30.08 15.76
CA ASP A 332 -2.57 30.96 15.61
C ASP A 332 -3.52 30.42 14.54
N LYS A 333 -2.97 29.91 13.43
CA LYS A 333 -3.74 29.22 12.37
C LYS A 333 -4.49 28.01 12.95
N LEU A 334 -3.79 27.18 13.72
CA LEU A 334 -4.38 26.00 14.38
C LEU A 334 -5.46 26.38 15.41
N GLU A 335 -5.28 27.46 16.17
CA GLU A 335 -6.31 27.93 17.11
C GLU A 335 -7.59 28.41 16.39
N ASN A 336 -7.45 29.08 15.25
CA ASN A 336 -8.58 29.47 14.42
C ASN A 336 -9.29 28.23 13.85
N ALA A 337 -8.54 27.30 13.25
CA ALA A 337 -9.08 26.04 12.74
C ALA A 337 -9.77 25.21 13.84
N LEU A 338 -9.19 25.16 15.05
CA LEU A 338 -9.80 24.48 16.20
C LEU A 338 -11.17 25.09 16.54
N SER A 339 -11.28 26.41 16.46
CA SER A 339 -12.51 27.15 16.74
C SER A 339 -13.58 26.93 15.65
N GLU A 340 -13.18 26.60 14.43
CA GLU A 340 -14.06 26.38 13.27
C GLU A 340 -14.44 24.90 13.06
N SER A 341 -13.59 23.96 13.49
CA SER A 341 -13.78 22.50 13.29
C SER A 341 -15.17 22.00 13.70
N MET A 342 -15.76 21.14 12.88
CA MET A 342 -17.10 20.59 13.13
C MET A 342 -17.10 19.10 13.43
N GLU A 343 -15.96 18.43 13.26
CA GLU A 343 -15.84 16.99 13.46
C GLU A 343 -14.84 16.67 14.57
N ILE A 344 -15.12 15.61 15.34
CA ILE A 344 -14.27 15.23 16.47
C ILE A 344 -12.86 14.81 16.03
N PHE A 345 -12.74 14.11 14.88
CA PHE A 345 -11.46 13.65 14.37
C PHE A 345 -10.56 14.82 13.94
N GLU A 346 -11.14 15.79 13.23
CA GLU A 346 -10.47 17.03 12.85
C GLU A 346 -10.04 17.83 14.09
N PHE A 347 -10.95 18.04 15.04
CA PHE A 347 -10.70 18.76 16.29
C PHE A 347 -9.51 18.15 17.06
N MET A 348 -9.48 16.82 17.18
CA MET A 348 -8.41 16.10 17.87
C MET A 348 -7.09 16.16 17.11
N THR A 349 -7.12 16.05 15.78
CA THR A 349 -5.94 16.20 14.92
C THR A 349 -5.29 17.57 15.09
N ILE A 350 -6.10 18.63 15.11
CA ILE A 350 -5.63 20.00 15.36
C ILE A 350 -4.97 20.12 16.75
N LEU A 351 -5.60 19.56 17.79
CA LEU A 351 -4.99 19.55 19.13
C LEU A 351 -3.65 18.79 19.16
N TYR A 352 -3.52 17.71 18.41
CA TYR A 352 -2.27 16.98 18.31
C TYR A 352 -1.17 17.75 17.59
N CYS A 353 -1.49 18.44 16.49
CA CYS A 353 -0.59 19.38 15.84
C CYS A 353 -0.11 20.46 16.82
N MET A 354 -1.05 21.09 17.54
CA MET A 354 -0.71 22.08 18.56
C MET A 354 0.17 21.48 19.66
N HIS A 355 -0.12 20.26 20.12
CA HIS A 355 0.66 19.60 21.17
C HIS A 355 2.10 19.28 20.70
N ALA A 356 2.28 18.93 19.43
CA ALA A 356 3.59 18.68 18.86
C ALA A 356 4.44 19.97 18.77
N ILE A 357 3.80 21.12 18.52
CA ILE A 357 4.49 22.41 18.41
C ILE A 357 4.70 23.05 19.79
N ASP A 358 3.63 23.24 20.56
CA ASP A 358 3.65 23.80 21.92
C ASP A 358 2.60 23.12 22.82
N PRO A 359 3.02 22.16 23.67
CA PRO A 359 2.14 21.49 24.62
C PRO A 359 1.40 22.43 25.59
N ARG A 360 1.99 23.57 25.96
CA ARG A 360 1.35 24.51 26.90
C ARG A 360 0.21 25.25 26.23
N ARG A 361 0.43 25.70 24.99
CA ARG A 361 -0.59 26.41 24.22
C ARG A 361 -1.72 25.49 23.80
N CYS A 362 -1.42 24.25 23.41
CA CYS A 362 -2.41 23.19 23.19
C CYS A 362 -3.34 22.99 24.40
N ARG A 363 -2.78 22.80 25.61
CA ARG A 363 -3.59 22.63 26.83
C ARG A 363 -4.50 23.82 27.12
N LYS A 364 -4.03 25.03 26.85
CA LYS A 364 -4.82 26.25 27.01
C LYS A 364 -6.00 26.24 26.03
N ALA A 365 -5.73 26.01 24.74
CA ALA A 365 -6.75 25.98 23.69
C ALA A 365 -7.79 24.87 23.92
N ALA A 366 -7.35 23.67 24.33
CA ALA A 366 -8.24 22.56 24.65
C ALA A 366 -9.18 22.89 25.83
N LYS A 367 -8.68 23.62 26.83
CA LYS A 367 -9.49 24.08 27.96
C LYS A 367 -10.48 25.18 27.55
N GLU A 368 -10.05 26.11 26.71
CA GLU A 368 -10.91 27.19 26.19
C GLU A 368 -12.03 26.65 25.29
N ASN A 369 -11.78 25.53 24.60
CA ASN A 369 -12.74 24.83 23.75
C ASN A 369 -13.38 23.61 24.43
N PHE A 370 -13.35 23.51 25.76
CA PHE A 370 -13.84 22.33 26.49
C PHE A 370 -15.30 21.99 26.17
N ASP A 371 -16.19 23.00 26.16
CA ASP A 371 -17.61 22.78 25.86
C ASP A 371 -17.82 22.28 24.43
N LYS A 372 -17.06 22.81 23.46
CA LYS A 372 -17.11 22.37 22.07
C LYS A 372 -16.62 20.93 21.92
N LEU A 373 -15.46 20.60 22.49
CA LEU A 373 -14.93 19.23 22.53
C LEU A 373 -15.96 18.26 23.10
N TYR A 374 -16.61 18.62 24.20
CA TYR A 374 -17.63 17.79 24.82
C TYR A 374 -18.85 17.57 23.91
N GLN A 375 -19.34 18.62 23.23
CA GLN A 375 -20.44 18.48 22.28
C GLN A 375 -20.07 17.57 21.10
N LEU A 376 -18.89 17.75 20.51
CA LEU A 376 -18.40 16.91 19.42
C LEU A 376 -18.27 15.44 19.86
N LEU A 377 -17.75 15.17 21.06
CA LEU A 377 -17.71 13.82 21.62
C LEU A 377 -19.11 13.23 21.81
N LYS A 378 -20.07 14.04 22.26
CA LYS A 378 -21.47 13.62 22.45
C LYS A 378 -22.14 13.28 21.12
N GLU A 379 -21.95 14.10 20.09
CA GLU A 379 -22.44 13.86 18.74
C GLU A 379 -21.85 12.59 18.13
N ALA A 380 -20.55 12.34 18.37
CA ALA A 380 -19.85 11.12 17.99
C ALA A 380 -20.17 9.90 18.87
N ARG A 381 -21.08 10.02 19.86
CA ARG A 381 -21.48 8.96 20.80
C ARG A 381 -20.36 8.44 21.70
N PHE A 382 -19.49 9.33 22.15
CA PHE A 382 -18.41 9.07 23.10
C PHE A 382 -17.47 7.93 22.66
N PRO A 383 -16.75 8.11 21.53
CA PRO A 383 -15.76 7.13 21.07
C PRO A 383 -14.63 7.00 22.11
N GLU A 384 -14.50 5.80 22.66
CA GLU A 384 -13.65 5.54 23.83
C GLU A 384 -12.16 5.72 23.52
N ASP A 385 -11.74 5.30 22.33
CA ASP A 385 -10.40 5.49 21.77
C ASP A 385 -10.03 6.98 21.73
N ILE A 386 -10.93 7.83 21.26
CA ILE A 386 -10.70 9.29 21.24
C ILE A 386 -10.66 9.85 22.65
N ILE A 387 -11.52 9.39 23.56
CA ILE A 387 -11.51 9.88 24.94
C ILE A 387 -10.19 9.53 25.61
N GLU A 388 -9.71 8.29 25.49
CA GLU A 388 -8.41 7.88 26.03
C GLU A 388 -7.25 8.69 25.45
N SER A 389 -7.34 9.04 24.16
CA SER A 389 -6.34 9.82 23.46
C SER A 389 -6.08 11.22 24.08
N LEU A 390 -7.06 11.77 24.82
CA LEU A 390 -6.92 13.03 25.58
C LEU A 390 -5.87 12.95 26.69
N LEU A 391 -5.53 11.76 27.18
CA LEU A 391 -4.46 11.57 28.17
C LEU A 391 -3.11 12.08 27.66
N VAL A 392 -2.87 12.00 26.34
CA VAL A 392 -1.66 12.49 25.70
C VAL A 392 -1.57 14.01 25.73
N ILE A 393 -2.72 14.69 25.66
CA ILE A 393 -2.83 16.16 25.64
C ILE A 393 -2.80 16.72 27.06
N ASP A 394 -3.74 16.27 27.90
CA ASP A 394 -3.82 16.63 29.31
C ASP A 394 -4.62 15.60 30.11
N PRO A 395 -3.99 14.88 31.06
CA PRO A 395 -4.69 13.94 31.94
C PRO A 395 -5.84 14.58 32.74
N ARG A 396 -5.79 15.88 33.00
CA ARG A 396 -6.86 16.61 33.69
C ARG A 396 -8.06 16.84 32.77
N LEU A 397 -7.83 17.12 31.49
CA LEU A 397 -8.87 17.25 30.49
C LEU A 397 -9.64 15.94 30.32
N TYR A 398 -8.90 14.82 30.19
CA TYR A 398 -9.47 13.48 30.19
C TYR A 398 -10.39 13.25 31.39
N LYS A 399 -9.89 13.54 32.60
CA LYS A 399 -10.66 13.36 33.83
C LYS A 399 -11.94 14.20 33.84
N SER A 400 -11.85 15.48 33.46
CA SER A 400 -13.01 16.38 33.42
C SER A 400 -14.05 15.98 32.37
N ILE A 401 -13.63 15.49 31.20
CA ILE A 401 -14.54 14.92 30.19
C ILE A 401 -15.28 13.71 30.76
N ARG A 402 -14.55 12.76 31.37
CA ARG A 402 -15.15 11.54 31.97
C ARG A 402 -16.15 11.84 33.07
N GLU A 403 -15.83 12.80 33.94
CA GLU A 403 -16.74 13.27 34.98
C GLU A 403 -18.03 13.81 34.36
N ARG A 404 -17.92 14.68 33.35
CA ARG A 404 -19.09 15.26 32.66
C ARG A 404 -19.91 14.24 31.86
N ILE A 405 -19.27 13.24 31.24
CA ILE A 405 -19.99 12.13 30.59
C ILE A 405 -20.80 11.35 31.63
N SER A 406 -20.21 11.09 32.81
CA SER A 406 -20.88 10.37 33.88
C SER A 406 -22.08 11.13 34.45
N GLU A 407 -22.00 12.46 34.52
CA GLU A 407 -23.10 13.34 34.95
C GLU A 407 -24.27 13.38 33.95
N ASP A 408 -24.00 13.29 32.63
CA ASP A 408 -25.03 13.34 31.57
C ASP A 408 -25.74 12.00 31.32
N ILE A 409 -25.13 10.87 31.73
CA ILE A 409 -25.70 9.50 31.60
C ILE A 409 -26.60 9.15 32.81
N LEU A 410 -26.48 9.87 33.92
CA LEU A 410 -27.35 9.79 35.10
C LEU A 410 -28.64 10.60 34.90
#